data_AF-A0A939KL55-F1
#
_entry.id   AF-A0A939KL55-F1
#
_cell.length_a   1.000
_cell.length_b   1.000
_cell.length_c   1.000
_cell.angle_alpha   90.00
_cell.angle_beta   90.00
_cell.angle_gamma   90.00
#
_symmetry.space_group_name_H-M   'P 1'
#
loop_
_entity.id
_entity.type
_entity.pdbx_description
1 polymer ?
#
loop_
_entity_poly.entity_id
_entity_poly.type
_entity_poly.pdbx_seq_one_letter_code
_entity_poly.pdbx_strand_id
1 'polypeptide(L)'
;MSNKAVHYVTRSASAAAGSLGTAAVAAAGAVAAAAVAASIVLSPVPNASARMEGVHLDLQRAVELNQITSEQAARFEAKLAGRILGEA
;
A
#
# COMPACT_ATOMS: atom_id res chain seq x y z
N MET A 1 50.74 5.93 52.50
CA MET A 1 50.86 6.22 51.05
C MET A 1 49.46 6.12 50.46
N SER A 2 48.82 7.25 50.10
CA SER A 2 47.44 7.26 49.60
C SER A 2 47.41 6.98 48.10
N ASN A 3 46.80 5.86 47.68
CA ASN A 3 46.50 5.62 46.27
C ASN A 3 45.18 6.32 45.91
N LYS A 4 45.28 7.40 45.13
CA LYS A 4 44.14 8.13 44.57
C LYS A 4 43.75 7.46 43.25
N ALA A 5 42.60 6.81 43.21
CA ALA A 5 42.06 6.24 41.97
C ALA A 5 41.68 7.39 41.02
N VAL A 6 42.37 7.49 39.88
CA VAL A 6 42.04 8.43 38.80
C VAL A 6 40.93 7.81 37.98
N HIS A 7 39.73 8.39 38.05
CA HIS A 7 38.60 7.96 37.22
C HIS A 7 38.73 8.57 35.82
N TYR A 8 39.12 7.76 34.83
CA TYR A 8 38.93 8.11 33.41
C TYR A 8 37.45 7.96 33.06
N VAL A 9 36.72 9.08 33.08
CA VAL A 9 35.37 9.13 32.51
C VAL A 9 35.52 9.29 31.00
N THR A 10 35.38 8.20 30.25
CA THR A 10 35.27 8.27 28.79
C THR A 10 33.91 8.89 28.46
N ARG A 11 33.92 10.20 28.16
CA ARG A 11 32.78 10.96 27.65
C ARG A 11 32.43 10.46 26.24
N SER A 12 31.51 9.51 26.14
CA SER A 12 30.99 8.97 24.87
C SER A 12 29.46 8.87 24.86
N ALA A 13 28.76 9.98 25.12
CA ALA A 13 27.30 9.97 25.23
C ALA A 13 26.59 11.12 24.46
N SER A 14 27.15 11.58 23.34
CA SER A 14 26.47 12.61 22.52
C SER A 14 26.46 12.36 21.01
N ALA A 15 26.86 11.18 20.53
CA ALA A 15 26.74 10.81 19.11
C ALA A 15 25.57 9.85 18.80
N ALA A 16 24.92 9.25 19.81
CA ALA A 16 23.88 8.23 19.61
C ALA A 16 22.42 8.73 19.70
N ALA A 17 22.20 10.03 19.92
CA ALA A 17 20.85 10.58 20.03
C ALA A 17 20.19 10.85 18.66
N GLY A 18 20.98 11.05 17.59
CA GLY A 18 20.47 11.29 16.23
C GLY A 18 20.13 10.00 15.46
N SER A 19 20.70 8.86 15.84
CA SER A 19 20.51 7.57 15.16
C SER A 19 19.29 6.79 15.65
N LEU A 20 18.87 6.98 16.90
CA LEU A 20 17.68 6.33 17.45
C LEU A 20 16.38 6.89 16.86
N GLY A 21 16.32 8.21 16.63
CA GLY A 21 15.15 8.84 16.01
C GLY A 21 14.97 8.42 14.54
N THR A 22 16.05 8.36 13.77
CA THR A 22 16.00 7.93 12.36
C THR A 22 15.76 6.42 12.22
N ALA A 23 16.34 5.60 13.11
CA ALA A 23 16.06 4.16 13.15
C ALA A 23 14.61 3.86 13.58
N ALA A 24 14.05 4.60 14.53
CA ALA A 24 12.66 4.44 14.96
C ALA A 24 11.68 4.86 13.86
N VAL A 25 11.94 5.95 13.12
CA VAL A 25 11.13 6.37 11.98
C VAL A 25 11.24 5.38 10.80
N ALA A 26 12.43 4.86 10.52
CA ALA A 26 12.63 3.84 9.50
C ALA A 26 11.96 2.51 9.88
N ALA A 27 12.03 2.10 11.14
CA ALA A 27 11.36 0.90 11.66
C ALA A 27 9.83 1.06 11.65
N ALA A 28 9.30 2.23 12.04
CA ALA A 28 7.87 2.53 11.95
C ALA A 28 7.37 2.52 10.49
N GLY A 29 8.15 3.10 9.56
CA GLY A 29 7.86 3.06 8.12
C GLY A 29 7.87 1.64 7.54
N ALA A 30 8.83 0.80 7.97
CA ALA A 30 8.91 -0.59 7.56
C ALA A 30 7.70 -1.43 8.03
N VAL A 31 7.24 -1.22 9.28
CA VAL A 31 6.05 -1.90 9.81
C VAL A 31 4.77 -1.44 9.10
N ALA A 32 4.64 -0.15 8.79
CA ALA A 32 3.50 0.37 8.02
C ALA A 32 3.47 -0.18 6.58
N ALA A 33 4.62 -0.22 5.91
CA ALA A 33 4.73 -0.82 4.58
C ALA A 33 4.45 -2.33 4.59
N ALA A 34 4.95 -3.05 5.61
CA ALA A 34 4.66 -4.46 5.80
C ALA A 34 3.18 -4.72 6.11
N ALA A 35 2.52 -3.86 6.88
CA ALA A 35 1.10 -3.94 7.17
C ALA A 35 0.25 -3.67 5.91
N VAL A 36 0.62 -2.69 5.07
CA VAL A 36 -0.04 -2.46 3.78
C VAL A 36 0.18 -3.63 2.83
N ALA A 37 1.40 -4.14 2.71
CA ALA A 37 1.69 -5.33 1.90
C ALA A 37 0.92 -6.56 2.41
N ALA A 38 0.88 -6.78 3.72
CA ALA A 38 0.09 -7.84 4.33
C ALA A 38 -1.41 -7.64 4.08
N SER A 39 -1.91 -6.39 4.12
CA SER A 39 -3.31 -6.11 3.80
C SER A 39 -3.67 -6.41 2.35
N ILE A 40 -2.74 -6.20 1.41
CA ILE A 40 -2.94 -6.55 -0.01
C ILE A 40 -2.91 -8.08 -0.18
N VAL A 41 -1.93 -8.75 0.43
CA VAL A 41 -1.76 -10.22 0.37
C VAL A 41 -2.91 -10.97 1.04
N LEU A 42 -3.42 -10.43 2.15
CA LEU A 42 -4.51 -11.02 2.93
C LEU A 42 -5.90 -10.47 2.54
N SER A 43 -5.96 -9.53 1.58
CA SER A 43 -7.25 -9.06 1.08
C SER A 43 -7.94 -10.19 0.33
N PRO A 44 -9.21 -10.47 0.64
CA PRO A 44 -9.97 -11.39 -0.17
C PRO A 44 -10.03 -10.82 -1.58
N VAL A 45 -9.50 -11.58 -2.53
CA VAL A 45 -9.57 -11.26 -3.94
C VAL A 45 -11.05 -11.08 -4.29
N PRO A 46 -11.51 -9.88 -4.68
CA PRO A 46 -12.93 -9.67 -4.93
C PRO A 46 -13.37 -10.61 -6.04
N ASN A 47 -14.47 -11.33 -5.78
CA ASN A 47 -15.09 -12.25 -6.73
C ASN A 47 -15.29 -11.56 -8.09
N ALA A 48 -15.22 -12.32 -9.19
CA ALA A 48 -15.36 -11.80 -10.54
C ALA A 48 -16.56 -10.84 -10.71
N SER A 49 -17.69 -11.16 -10.07
CA SER A 49 -18.90 -10.32 -10.05
C SER A 49 -18.67 -8.95 -9.40
N ALA A 50 -17.95 -8.87 -8.27
CA ALA A 50 -17.66 -7.61 -7.60
C ALA A 50 -16.73 -6.71 -8.42
N ARG A 51 -15.86 -7.31 -9.24
CA ARG A 51 -15.00 -6.57 -10.18
C ARG A 51 -15.81 -6.00 -11.34
N MET A 52 -16.79 -6.75 -11.84
CA MET A 52 -17.69 -6.30 -12.91
C MET A 52 -18.58 -5.14 -12.44
N GLU A 53 -19.08 -5.19 -11.20
CA GLU A 53 -19.88 -4.11 -10.62
C GLU A 53 -19.12 -2.77 -10.59
N GLY A 54 -17.86 -2.79 -10.14
CA GLY A 54 -17.02 -1.59 -10.13
C GLY A 54 -16.79 -1.03 -11.53
N VAL A 55 -16.63 -1.89 -12.54
CA VAL A 55 -16.49 -1.50 -13.94
C VAL A 55 -17.79 -0.90 -14.47
N HIS A 56 -18.94 -1.49 -14.14
CA HIS A 56 -20.25 -0.99 -14.57
C HIS A 56 -20.50 0.45 -14.10
N LEU A 57 -20.23 0.72 -12.81
CA LEU A 57 -20.38 2.07 -12.24
C LEU A 57 -19.45 3.10 -12.89
N ASP A 58 -18.23 2.71 -13.23
CA ASP A 58 -17.27 3.62 -13.83
C ASP A 58 -17.60 3.91 -15.31
N LEU A 59 -18.09 2.91 -16.04
CA LEU A 59 -18.63 3.09 -17.39
C LEU A 59 -19.87 3.98 -17.40
N GLN A 60 -20.77 3.80 -16.43
CA GLN A 60 -21.95 4.66 -16.29
C GLN A 60 -21.53 6.13 -16.10
N ARG A 61 -20.58 6.38 -15.20
CA ARG A 61 -20.02 7.72 -15.00
C ARG A 61 -19.37 8.26 -16.29
N ALA A 62 -18.64 7.43 -17.02
CA ALA A 62 -18.01 7.85 -18.28
C ALA A 62 -19.05 8.22 -19.36
N VAL A 63 -20.21 7.55 -19.38
CA VAL A 63 -21.34 7.91 -20.24
C VAL A 63 -21.97 9.23 -19.81
N GLU A 64 -22.19 9.44 -18.51
CA GLU A 64 -22.73 10.69 -17.95
C GLU A 64 -21.82 11.89 -18.24
N LEU A 65 -20.50 11.68 -18.22
CA LEU A 65 -19.50 12.67 -18.59
C LEU A 65 -19.33 12.84 -20.10
N ASN A 66 -20.14 12.16 -20.93
CA ASN A 66 -20.06 12.16 -22.39
C ASN A 66 -18.67 11.78 -22.94
N GLN A 67 -17.91 10.96 -22.21
CA GLN A 67 -16.59 10.50 -22.63
C GLN A 67 -16.69 9.30 -23.57
N ILE A 68 -17.73 8.49 -23.40
CA ILE A 68 -18.04 7.31 -24.22
C ILE A 68 -19.55 7.24 -24.47
N THR A 69 -19.95 6.52 -25.53
CA THR A 69 -21.36 6.22 -25.76
C THR A 69 -21.82 5.04 -24.91
N SER A 70 -23.13 4.94 -24.66
CA SER A 70 -23.73 3.79 -23.98
C SER A 70 -23.49 2.47 -24.73
N GLU A 71 -23.44 2.52 -26.07
CA GLU A 71 -23.11 1.36 -26.91
C GLU A 71 -21.66 0.90 -26.71
N GLN A 72 -20.72 1.84 -26.58
CA GLN A 72 -19.31 1.52 -26.30
C GLN A 72 -19.14 0.91 -24.91
N ALA A 73 -19.84 1.44 -23.90
CA ALA A 73 -19.86 0.88 -22.56
C ALA A 73 -20.35 -0.58 -22.56
N ALA A 74 -21.50 -0.85 -23.21
CA ALA A 74 -22.06 -2.19 -23.28
C ALA A 74 -21.14 -3.20 -23.99
N ARG A 75 -20.49 -2.79 -25.09
CA ARG A 75 -19.52 -3.64 -25.80
C ARG A 75 -18.28 -3.93 -24.98
N PHE A 76 -17.79 -2.95 -24.23
CA PHE A 76 -16.66 -3.14 -23.34
C PHE A 76 -17.00 -4.12 -22.23
N GLU A 77 -18.16 -3.94 -21.59
CA GLU A 77 -18.62 -4.81 -20.50
C GLU A 77 -18.79 -6.27 -20.96
N ALA A 78 -19.40 -6.50 -22.13
CA ALA A 78 -19.53 -7.84 -22.71
C ALA A 78 -18.17 -8.49 -23.02
N LYS A 79 -17.23 -7.72 -23.58
CA LYS A 79 -15.88 -8.21 -23.88
C LYS A 79 -15.08 -8.52 -22.61
N LEU A 80 -15.25 -7.69 -21.57
CA LEU A 80 -14.58 -7.90 -20.29
C LEU A 80 -15.16 -9.10 -19.54
N ALA A 81 -16.48 -9.26 -19.54
CA ALA A 81 -17.17 -10.40 -18.96
C ALA A 81 -16.67 -11.71 -19.58
N GLY A 82 -16.59 -11.80 -20.90
CA GLY A 82 -16.04 -12.99 -21.59
C GLY A 82 -14.59 -13.31 -21.20
N ARG A 83 -13.75 -12.29 -20.99
CA ARG A 83 -12.34 -12.48 -20.56
C ARG A 83 -12.18 -12.86 -19.09
N ILE A 84 -13.06 -12.38 -18.22
CA ILE A 84 -13.02 -12.67 -16.78
C ILE A 84 -13.67 -14.03 -16.47
N LEU A 85 -14.72 -14.39 -17.21
CA LEU A 85 -15.47 -15.63 -17.01
C LEU A 85 -14.94 -16.80 -17.87
N GLY A 86 -14.00 -16.54 -18.79
CA GLY A 86 -13.26 -17.59 -19.51
C GLY A 86 -13.95 -18.12 -20.78
N GLU A 87 -14.82 -17.34 -21.40
CA GLU A 87 -15.58 -17.75 -22.61
C GLU A 87 -15.06 -17.05 -23.90
N ALA A 88 -13.75 -16.85 -24.01
CA ALA A 88 -13.09 -16.26 -25.17
C ALA A 88 -11.99 -17.17 -25.74
#